data_AF-A0A023FES1-F1
#
_entry.id   AF-A0A023FES1-F1
#
_cell.length_a   1.000
_cell.length_b   1.000
_cell.length_c   1.000
_cell.angle_alpha   90.00
_cell.angle_beta   90.00
_cell.angle_gamma   90.00
#
_symmetry.space_group_name_H-M   'P 1'
#
loop_
_entity.id
_entity.type
_entity.pdbx_description
1 polymer ?
#
loop_
_entity_poly.entity_id
_entity_poly.type
_entity_poly.pdbx_seq_one_letter_code
_entity_poly.pdbx_strand_id
1 'polypeptide(L)'
;NMEITRIIQISCAFLSLGVALSVVAVPRASSSMPSLCPWSNATQDEKSKPIYQNCPCKTAEAKPCSIVDPGYDGELTVKLGDCRNKICVVRAIPLGCKGVMKAPMRKNEPIQIGCAYTCTNATTQWKEFNYLEVGSPCQHVLPNGTFVEKTCQSFGKATLCRDELEAPPSC
;
A
#
# COMPACT_ATOMS: atom_id res chain seq x y z
N ASN A 1 59.24 45.21 -43.13
CA ASN A 1 58.35 46.02 -42.28
C ASN A 1 57.23 45.17 -41.75
N MET A 2 57.24 44.99 -40.43
CA MET A 2 56.27 44.23 -39.64
C MET A 2 54.87 44.83 -39.71
N GLU A 3 53.85 44.01 -39.93
CA GLU A 3 52.52 44.24 -39.35
C GLU A 3 52.19 43.09 -38.40
N ILE A 4 51.95 43.48 -37.15
CA ILE A 4 51.51 42.63 -36.04
C ILE A 4 49.99 42.77 -36.00
N THR A 5 49.25 41.73 -36.38
CA THR A 5 47.81 41.67 -36.14
C THR A 5 47.56 40.88 -34.85
N ARG A 6 47.21 41.62 -33.79
CA ARG A 6 46.78 41.12 -32.49
C ARG A 6 45.45 40.36 -32.62
N ILE A 7 45.43 39.09 -32.24
CA ILE A 7 44.18 38.34 -32.02
C ILE A 7 43.82 38.47 -30.53
N ILE A 8 42.65 39.05 -30.31
CA ILE A 8 42.04 39.36 -29.01
C ILE A 8 41.67 38.04 -28.32
N GLN A 9 42.17 37.83 -27.10
CA GLN A 9 41.67 36.78 -26.21
C GLN A 9 40.28 37.17 -25.71
N ILE A 10 39.26 36.42 -26.11
CA ILE A 10 37.93 36.46 -25.51
C ILE A 10 37.85 35.35 -24.48
N SER A 11 38.13 35.72 -23.24
CA SER A 11 37.93 34.88 -22.05
C SER A 11 36.42 34.64 -21.87
N CYS A 12 35.93 33.46 -22.28
CA CYS A 12 34.61 32.99 -21.90
C CYS A 12 34.61 32.63 -20.41
N ALA A 13 34.21 33.58 -19.57
CA ALA A 13 33.83 33.30 -18.19
C ALA A 13 32.57 32.42 -18.21
N PHE A 14 32.74 31.13 -17.93
CA PHE A 14 31.62 30.24 -17.63
C PHE A 14 31.03 30.64 -16.29
N LEU A 15 30.01 31.49 -16.31
CA LEU A 15 29.08 31.67 -15.21
C LEU A 15 28.30 30.35 -15.04
N SER A 16 28.78 29.51 -14.14
CA SER A 16 28.05 28.36 -13.62
C SER A 16 26.81 28.85 -12.89
N LEU A 17 25.70 29.00 -13.63
CA LEU A 17 24.36 29.05 -13.05
C LEU A 17 24.09 27.69 -12.40
N GLY A 18 24.39 27.60 -11.11
CA GLY A 18 23.92 26.50 -10.26
C GLY A 18 22.40 26.54 -10.22
N VAL A 19 21.76 25.75 -11.06
CA VAL A 19 20.33 25.46 -10.94
C VAL A 19 20.19 24.62 -9.68
N ALA A 20 19.87 25.28 -8.56
CA ALA A 20 19.44 24.61 -7.35
C ALA A 20 18.13 23.87 -7.66
N LEU A 21 18.24 22.57 -7.94
CA LEU A 21 17.09 21.67 -7.95
C LEU A 21 16.45 21.79 -6.57
N SER A 22 15.27 22.42 -6.53
CA SER A 22 14.40 22.35 -5.38
C SER A 22 14.14 20.86 -5.13
N VAL A 23 14.67 20.35 -4.03
CA VAL A 23 14.29 19.05 -3.50
C VAL A 23 12.81 19.17 -3.21
N VAL A 24 11.98 18.70 -4.15
CA VAL A 24 10.56 18.49 -3.90
C VAL A 24 10.52 17.46 -2.79
N ALA A 25 10.28 17.94 -1.58
CA ALA A 25 9.97 17.08 -0.46
C ALA A 25 8.78 16.22 -0.91
N VAL A 26 9.03 14.92 -1.08
CA VAL A 26 7.97 13.92 -1.20
C VAL A 26 7.00 14.23 -0.08
N PRO A 27 5.70 14.46 -0.37
CA PRO A 27 4.74 14.70 0.68
C PRO A 27 4.87 13.54 1.66
N ARG A 28 5.27 13.83 2.91
CA ARG A 28 5.02 12.93 4.01
C ARG A 28 3.52 12.71 3.94
N ALA A 29 3.10 11.57 3.43
CA ALA A 29 1.76 11.08 3.63
C ALA A 29 1.64 10.93 5.15
N SER A 30 1.20 12.00 5.79
CA SER A 30 0.66 11.96 7.14
C SER A 30 -0.51 11.02 7.01
N SER A 31 -0.26 9.75 7.29
CA SER A 31 -1.28 8.72 7.42
C SER A 31 -2.03 9.01 8.71
N SER A 32 -2.73 10.14 8.75
CA SER A 32 -3.87 10.27 9.64
C SER A 32 -4.93 9.34 9.05
N MET A 33 -4.86 8.05 9.42
CA MET A 33 -5.98 7.15 9.16
C MET A 33 -7.22 7.85 9.74
N PRO A 34 -8.28 8.05 8.93
CA PRO A 34 -9.54 8.59 9.44
C PRO A 34 -9.97 7.75 10.65
N SER A 35 -10.63 8.37 11.63
CA SER A 35 -11.21 7.67 12.77
C SER A 35 -11.99 6.44 12.28
N LEU A 36 -11.52 5.25 12.65
CA LEU A 36 -11.96 3.98 12.07
C LEU A 36 -13.44 3.64 12.35
N CYS A 37 -14.08 4.37 13.28
CA CYS A 37 -15.53 4.55 13.31
C CYS A 37 -15.84 6.06 13.56
N PRO A 38 -16.68 6.73 12.75
CA PRO A 38 -17.02 8.15 12.93
C PRO A 38 -18.04 8.42 14.06
N TRP A 39 -18.18 7.54 15.05
CA TRP A 39 -19.20 7.67 16.11
C TRP A 39 -18.57 7.68 17.51
N SER A 40 -18.64 8.81 18.19
CA SER A 40 -18.03 9.08 19.51
C SER A 40 -18.76 8.44 20.71
N ASN A 41 -19.72 7.54 20.50
CA ASN A 41 -20.57 6.96 21.55
C ASN A 41 -20.50 5.43 21.56
N ALA A 42 -19.29 4.87 21.49
CA ALA A 42 -19.08 3.45 21.76
C ALA A 42 -19.29 3.20 23.27
N THR A 43 -20.16 2.26 23.61
CA THR A 43 -20.33 1.82 25.01
C THR A 43 -19.04 1.17 25.51
N GLN A 44 -18.81 1.14 26.83
CA GLN A 44 -17.57 0.62 27.42
C GLN A 44 -17.33 -0.86 27.06
N ASP A 45 -18.39 -1.61 26.73
CA ASP A 45 -18.36 -2.98 26.19
C ASP A 45 -17.98 -3.09 24.70
N GLU A 46 -18.17 -2.04 23.89
CA GLU A 46 -17.68 -1.99 22.50
C GLU A 46 -16.17 -1.68 22.45
N LYS A 47 -15.60 -1.09 23.52
CA LYS A 47 -14.16 -0.80 23.63
C LYS A 47 -13.31 -1.99 24.09
N SER A 48 -13.91 -3.00 24.71
CA SER A 48 -13.23 -4.18 25.25
C SER A 48 -13.14 -5.34 24.26
N LYS A 49 -13.87 -5.26 23.15
CA LYS A 49 -13.75 -6.21 22.03
C LYS A 49 -12.47 -5.92 21.25
N PRO A 50 -11.78 -6.95 20.71
CA PRO A 50 -10.60 -6.72 19.88
C PRO A 50 -10.96 -5.68 18.81
N ILE A 51 -10.04 -4.76 18.56
CA ILE A 51 -10.14 -3.54 17.70
C ILE A 51 -10.77 -3.79 16.30
N TYR A 52 -10.94 -5.07 15.96
CA TYR A 52 -11.35 -5.66 14.70
C TYR A 52 -12.79 -6.21 14.67
N GLN A 53 -13.52 -6.23 15.79
CA GLN A 53 -14.91 -6.70 15.82
C GLN A 53 -15.86 -5.56 15.41
N ASN A 54 -16.15 -5.51 14.11
CA ASN A 54 -17.29 -4.87 13.47
C ASN A 54 -17.67 -3.50 14.06
N CYS A 55 -17.27 -2.38 13.43
CA CYS A 55 -18.07 -1.15 13.59
C CYS A 55 -19.47 -1.50 13.03
N PRO A 56 -20.53 -1.65 13.85
CA PRO A 56 -21.79 -2.11 13.33
C PRO A 56 -22.37 -1.01 12.44
N CYS A 57 -22.85 -1.36 11.26
CA CYS A 57 -23.66 -0.46 10.47
C CYS A 57 -24.98 -0.23 11.20
N LYS A 58 -25.01 0.75 12.13
CA LYS A 58 -26.16 1.04 12.99
C LYS A 58 -27.38 1.54 12.19
N THR A 59 -27.14 2.14 11.02
CA THR A 59 -28.16 2.71 10.14
C THR A 59 -28.06 2.13 8.73
N ALA A 60 -29.18 2.07 7.99
CA ALA A 60 -29.24 1.55 6.62
C ALA A 60 -28.60 2.47 5.55
N GLU A 61 -28.07 3.62 5.96
CA GLU A 61 -27.43 4.59 5.07
C GLU A 61 -26.07 4.12 4.58
N ALA A 62 -25.70 4.52 3.35
CA ALA A 62 -24.40 4.29 2.73
C ALA A 62 -23.31 5.15 3.40
N LYS A 63 -22.93 4.75 4.62
CA LYS A 63 -21.81 5.33 5.37
C LYS A 63 -20.56 4.45 5.21
N PRO A 64 -19.35 5.05 5.24
CA PRO A 64 -18.12 4.28 5.25
C PRO A 64 -18.03 3.41 6.51
N CYS A 65 -17.54 2.19 6.35
CA CYS A 65 -17.32 1.23 7.43
C CYS A 65 -15.99 0.51 7.27
N SER A 66 -15.58 -0.23 8.29
CA SER A 66 -14.41 -1.11 8.22
C SER A 66 -14.71 -2.48 8.86
N ILE A 67 -14.10 -3.53 8.30
CA ILE A 67 -14.26 -4.92 8.74
C ILE A 67 -12.95 -5.69 8.47
N VAL A 68 -12.69 -6.74 9.24
CA VAL A 68 -11.62 -7.70 8.90
C VAL A 68 -12.16 -8.72 7.91
N ASP A 69 -11.52 -8.79 6.75
CA ASP A 69 -11.93 -9.62 5.62
C ASP A 69 -10.68 -10.02 4.82
N PRO A 70 -10.63 -11.22 4.21
CA PRO A 70 -9.50 -11.63 3.39
C PRO A 70 -9.23 -10.63 2.25
N GLY A 71 -7.95 -10.32 2.04
CA GLY A 71 -7.49 -9.58 0.87
C GLY A 71 -7.46 -10.39 -0.41
N TYR A 72 -6.99 -9.76 -1.49
CA TYR A 72 -6.75 -10.41 -2.78
C TYR A 72 -5.65 -11.49 -2.73
N ASP A 73 -4.86 -11.48 -1.65
CA ASP A 73 -3.81 -12.42 -1.27
C ASP A 73 -4.24 -13.36 -0.12
N GLY A 74 -5.52 -13.31 0.28
CA GLY A 74 -6.09 -14.17 1.32
C GLY A 74 -5.80 -13.76 2.76
N GLU A 75 -4.95 -12.77 2.99
CA GLU A 75 -4.60 -12.32 4.35
C GLU A 75 -5.74 -11.54 4.99
N LEU A 76 -6.04 -11.86 6.25
CA LEU A 76 -7.05 -11.15 7.04
C LEU A 76 -6.50 -9.78 7.46
N THR A 77 -7.01 -8.72 6.82
CA THR A 77 -6.66 -7.35 7.18
C THR A 77 -7.91 -6.49 7.31
N VAL A 78 -7.77 -5.30 7.89
CA VAL A 78 -8.85 -4.31 7.87
C VAL A 78 -9.09 -3.84 6.43
N LYS A 79 -10.34 -3.94 5.98
CA LYS A 79 -10.82 -3.44 4.69
C LYS A 79 -11.84 -2.34 4.90
N LEU A 80 -11.87 -1.39 3.96
CA LEU A 80 -12.86 -0.32 3.94
C LEU A 80 -14.06 -0.75 3.08
N GLY A 81 -15.25 -0.44 3.56
CA GLY A 81 -16.51 -0.78 2.92
C GLY A 81 -17.54 0.34 3.00
N ASP A 82 -18.73 0.01 2.52
CA ASP A 82 -19.93 0.83 2.66
C ASP A 82 -21.02 0.03 3.37
N CYS A 83 -21.73 0.68 4.27
CA CYS A 83 -22.89 0.10 4.91
C CYS A 83 -24.02 -0.11 3.91
N ARG A 84 -24.51 -1.34 3.80
CA ARG A 84 -25.71 -1.72 3.04
C ARG A 84 -26.55 -2.66 3.88
N ASN A 85 -27.79 -2.30 4.16
CA ASN A 85 -28.70 -3.11 4.98
C ASN A 85 -28.09 -3.55 6.33
N LYS A 86 -27.40 -2.63 7.02
CA LYS A 86 -26.68 -2.90 8.28
C LYS A 86 -25.51 -3.88 8.18
N ILE A 87 -25.03 -4.20 6.98
CA ILE A 87 -23.85 -5.02 6.71
C ILE A 87 -22.76 -4.13 6.11
N CYS A 88 -21.51 -4.28 6.56
CA CYS A 88 -20.37 -3.62 5.93
C CYS A 88 -19.97 -4.39 4.68
N VAL A 89 -20.22 -3.83 3.51
CA VAL A 89 -19.85 -4.43 2.22
C VAL A 89 -18.52 -3.84 1.76
N VAL A 90 -17.48 -4.68 1.70
CA VAL A 90 -16.13 -4.28 1.29
C VAL A 90 -16.15 -3.74 -0.14
N ARG A 91 -15.44 -2.63 -0.37
CA ARG A 91 -15.29 -2.06 -1.72
C ARG A 91 -14.36 -2.94 -2.55
N ALA A 92 -14.86 -3.44 -3.67
CA ALA A 92 -14.01 -4.09 -4.66
C ALA A 92 -13.06 -3.05 -5.29
N ILE A 93 -11.79 -3.39 -5.31
CA ILE A 93 -10.69 -2.61 -5.90
C ILE A 93 -10.21 -3.45 -7.10
N PRO A 94 -10.19 -2.91 -8.32
CA PRO A 94 -9.74 -3.65 -9.49
C PRO A 94 -8.23 -3.88 -9.50
N LEU A 95 -7.80 -4.94 -10.17
CA LEU A 95 -6.39 -5.16 -10.50
C LEU A 95 -5.97 -4.08 -11.52
N GLY A 96 -4.90 -3.34 -11.25
CA GLY A 96 -4.50 -2.24 -12.15
C GLY A 96 -3.22 -1.49 -11.80
N CYS A 97 -2.67 -1.66 -10.59
CA CYS A 97 -1.44 -0.96 -10.23
C CYS A 97 -0.31 -1.32 -11.20
N LYS A 98 0.26 -0.30 -11.84
CA LYS A 98 1.34 -0.49 -12.81
C LYS A 98 2.62 -0.90 -12.12
N GLY A 99 3.33 -1.85 -12.74
CA GLY A 99 4.57 -2.43 -12.23
C GLY A 99 4.30 -3.55 -11.21
N VAL A 100 5.23 -4.50 -11.12
CA VAL A 100 5.31 -5.42 -9.99
C VAL A 100 6.30 -4.80 -9.02
N MET A 101 5.89 -4.62 -7.76
CA MET A 101 6.77 -4.05 -6.74
C MET A 101 7.49 -5.18 -5.99
N LYS A 102 8.78 -4.99 -5.74
CA LYS A 102 9.46 -5.70 -4.66
C LYS A 102 9.05 -5.06 -3.34
N ALA A 103 8.83 -5.85 -2.30
CA ALA A 103 8.66 -5.31 -0.96
C ALA A 103 9.86 -4.39 -0.63
N PRO A 104 9.66 -3.25 0.05
CA PRO A 104 10.77 -2.44 0.52
C PRO A 104 11.68 -3.28 1.43
N MET A 105 12.89 -3.60 0.99
CA MET A 105 13.87 -4.38 1.78
C MET A 105 14.74 -3.47 2.68
N ARG A 106 14.28 -2.26 2.99
CA ARG A 106 15.06 -1.34 3.82
C ARG A 106 15.15 -1.90 5.23
N LYS A 107 16.37 -1.88 5.80
CA LYS A 107 16.76 -2.57 7.05
C LYS A 107 15.93 -2.22 8.30
N ASN A 108 15.00 -1.26 8.22
CA ASN A 108 14.15 -0.79 9.32
C ASN A 108 12.69 -0.54 8.91
N GLU A 109 12.26 -0.92 7.69
CA GLU A 109 10.85 -0.81 7.29
C GLU A 109 10.12 -2.12 7.63
N PRO A 110 8.93 -2.07 8.24
CA PRO A 110 8.18 -3.26 8.56
C PRO A 110 7.81 -4.00 7.28
N ILE A 111 8.03 -5.32 7.27
CA ILE A 111 7.55 -6.20 6.21
C ILE A 111 6.03 -6.06 6.16
N GLN A 112 5.47 -5.87 4.97
CA GLN A 112 4.02 -5.71 4.83
C GLN A 112 3.29 -7.02 5.14
N ILE A 113 2.05 -6.88 5.62
CA ILE A 113 1.12 -8.02 5.72
C ILE A 113 0.70 -8.41 4.31
N GLY A 114 0.88 -9.69 3.98
CA GLY A 114 0.48 -10.25 2.71
C GLY A 114 1.33 -9.82 1.51
N CYS A 115 0.82 -10.16 0.34
CA CYS A 115 1.47 -10.00 -0.97
C CYS A 115 0.68 -9.10 -1.91
N ALA A 116 -0.43 -8.53 -1.49
CA ALA A 116 -1.14 -7.50 -2.25
C ALA A 116 -0.73 -6.10 -1.76
N TYR A 117 -0.72 -5.14 -2.67
CA TYR A 117 -0.59 -3.72 -2.34
C TYR A 117 -1.62 -2.91 -3.13
N THR A 118 -1.90 -1.70 -2.65
CA THR A 118 -2.82 -0.78 -3.33
C THR A 118 -2.11 0.48 -3.78
N CYS A 119 -2.58 1.06 -4.87
CA CYS A 119 -2.13 2.33 -5.39
C CYS A 119 -3.34 3.20 -5.76
N THR A 120 -3.11 4.48 -5.99
CA THR A 120 -4.10 5.36 -6.60
C THR A 120 -3.67 5.59 -8.04
N ASN A 121 -4.54 5.28 -8.99
CA ASN A 121 -4.31 5.57 -10.40
C ASN A 121 -4.24 7.10 -10.59
N ALA A 122 -3.14 7.60 -11.14
CA ALA A 122 -2.93 9.04 -11.29
C ALA A 122 -3.95 9.72 -12.23
N THR A 123 -4.49 8.98 -13.21
CA THR A 123 -5.43 9.50 -14.19
C THR A 123 -6.86 9.45 -13.68
N THR A 124 -7.32 8.29 -13.18
CA THR A 124 -8.72 8.12 -12.75
C THR A 124 -8.96 8.48 -11.28
N GLN A 125 -7.89 8.63 -10.49
CA GLN A 125 -7.92 8.77 -9.03
C GLN A 125 -8.58 7.57 -8.31
N TRP A 126 -8.79 6.46 -9.02
CA TRP A 126 -9.36 5.25 -8.43
C TRP A 126 -8.30 4.45 -7.70
N LYS A 127 -8.72 3.75 -6.64
CA LYS A 127 -7.88 2.73 -6.03
C LYS A 127 -7.79 1.53 -6.97
N GLU A 128 -6.59 1.01 -7.09
CA GLU A 128 -6.28 -0.24 -7.77
C GLU A 128 -5.44 -1.09 -6.82
N PHE A 129 -5.34 -2.39 -7.10
CA PHE A 129 -4.38 -3.27 -6.44
C PHE A 129 -3.48 -3.97 -7.45
N ASN A 130 -2.38 -4.52 -6.96
CA ASN A 130 -1.58 -5.54 -7.64
C ASN A 130 -0.82 -6.37 -6.58
N TYR A 131 -0.08 -7.36 -7.04
CA TYR A 131 0.70 -8.26 -6.19
C TYR A 131 2.18 -7.86 -6.19
N LEU A 132 2.83 -8.08 -5.06
CA LEU A 132 4.28 -8.08 -4.95
C LEU A 132 4.89 -9.19 -5.80
N GLU A 133 6.17 -9.01 -6.14
CA GLU A 133 6.95 -10.02 -6.84
C GLU A 133 7.05 -11.31 -6.02
N VAL A 134 6.98 -12.45 -6.70
CA VAL A 134 7.27 -13.76 -6.10
C VAL A 134 8.65 -13.75 -5.45
N GLY A 135 8.76 -14.33 -4.26
CA GLY A 135 9.97 -14.30 -3.43
C GLY A 135 10.12 -13.05 -2.55
N SER A 136 9.24 -12.05 -2.68
CA SER A 136 9.23 -10.93 -1.74
C SER A 136 8.90 -11.41 -0.32
N PRO A 137 9.57 -10.92 0.73
CA PRO A 137 9.20 -11.22 2.11
C PRO A 137 7.83 -10.62 2.43
N CYS A 138 7.04 -11.34 3.23
CA CYS A 138 5.71 -10.92 3.64
C CYS A 138 5.37 -11.43 5.05
N GLN A 139 4.41 -10.79 5.73
CA GLN A 139 3.85 -11.29 6.99
C GLN A 139 2.53 -12.01 6.74
N HIS A 140 2.45 -13.27 7.17
CA HIS A 140 1.25 -14.09 7.15
C HIS A 140 0.53 -13.99 8.50
N VAL A 141 -0.79 -13.76 8.47
CA VAL A 141 -1.63 -13.62 9.66
C VAL A 141 -2.12 -14.99 10.13
N LEU A 142 -1.66 -15.42 11.30
CA LEU A 142 -2.13 -16.66 11.92
C LEU A 142 -3.53 -16.48 12.54
N PRO A 143 -4.31 -17.56 12.72
CA PRO A 143 -5.66 -17.48 13.30
C PRO A 143 -5.73 -16.86 14.71
N ASN A 144 -4.62 -16.88 15.44
CA ASN A 144 -4.51 -16.25 16.76
C ASN A 144 -4.18 -14.73 16.70
N GLY A 145 -4.10 -14.14 15.50
CA GLY A 145 -3.78 -12.73 15.28
C GLY A 145 -2.29 -12.39 15.36
N THR A 146 -1.42 -13.39 15.51
CA THR A 146 0.04 -13.20 15.43
C THR A 146 0.51 -13.27 13.97
N PHE A 147 1.72 -12.76 13.72
CA PHE A 147 2.30 -12.70 12.38
C PHE A 147 3.53 -13.59 12.30
N VAL A 148 3.68 -14.29 11.18
CA VAL A 148 4.88 -15.04 10.85
C VAL A 148 5.45 -14.57 9.52
N GLU A 149 6.77 -14.46 9.43
CA GLU A 149 7.44 -14.11 8.19
C GLU A 149 7.39 -15.30 7.22
N LYS A 150 7.03 -15.01 5.97
CA LYS A 150 6.91 -15.95 4.84
C LYS A 150 7.39 -15.27 3.57
N THR A 151 7.19 -15.94 2.43
CA THR A 151 7.48 -15.39 1.11
C THR A 151 6.24 -15.34 0.24
N CYS A 152 6.23 -14.41 -0.71
CA CYS A 152 5.18 -14.31 -1.71
C CYS A 152 5.32 -15.42 -2.76
N GLN A 153 4.28 -16.23 -2.90
CA GLN A 153 4.25 -17.38 -3.81
C GLN A 153 3.06 -17.30 -4.77
N SER A 154 3.28 -17.65 -6.03
CA SER A 154 2.22 -17.67 -7.04
C SER A 154 1.22 -18.80 -6.77
N PHE A 155 -0.07 -18.51 -6.91
CA PHE A 155 -1.16 -19.48 -6.83
C PHE A 155 -2.29 -19.10 -7.79
N GLY A 156 -2.35 -19.80 -8.92
CA GLY A 156 -3.31 -19.48 -9.97
C GLY A 156 -3.10 -18.06 -10.51
N LYS A 157 -4.04 -17.15 -10.23
CA LYS A 157 -3.99 -15.73 -10.63
C LYS A 157 -3.59 -14.78 -9.50
N ALA A 158 -3.32 -15.31 -8.31
CA ALA A 158 -2.98 -14.54 -7.12
C ALA A 158 -1.55 -14.82 -6.64
N THR A 159 -1.02 -13.95 -5.80
CA THR A 159 0.20 -14.18 -5.03
C THR A 159 -0.16 -14.21 -3.57
N LEU A 160 0.13 -15.30 -2.87
CA LEU A 160 -0.22 -15.47 -1.44
C LEU A 160 1.04 -15.44 -0.57
N CYS A 161 0.88 -15.08 0.70
CA CYS A 161 1.96 -15.05 1.68
C CYS A 161 2.07 -16.39 2.42
N ARG A 162 2.88 -17.31 1.90
CA ARG A 162 3.07 -18.65 2.49
C ARG A 162 4.36 -19.27 1.98
N ASP A 163 4.89 -20.22 2.73
CA ASP A 163 5.97 -21.05 2.20
C ASP A 163 5.42 -22.00 1.13
N GLU A 164 6.32 -22.52 0.30
CA GLU A 164 6.07 -23.32 -0.91
C GLU A 164 4.81 -24.19 -0.77
N LEU A 165 3.90 -24.01 -1.73
CA LEU A 165 2.66 -24.78 -1.83
C LEU A 165 2.98 -26.27 -1.77
N GLU A 166 2.45 -26.99 -0.78
CA GLU A 166 2.41 -28.44 -0.87
C GLU A 166 1.81 -28.79 -2.22
N ALA A 167 2.61 -29.44 -3.07
CA ALA A 167 2.14 -29.90 -4.37
C ALA A 167 0.86 -30.71 -4.13
N PRO A 168 -0.18 -30.53 -4.97
CA PRO A 168 -1.37 -31.35 -4.83
C PRO A 168 -0.94 -32.82 -4.79
N PRO A 169 -1.52 -33.65 -3.91
CA PRO A 169 -1.12 -35.04 -3.80
C PRO A 169 -1.21 -35.67 -5.19
N SER A 170 -0.09 -36.24 -5.63
CA SER A 170 -0.01 -36.94 -6.91
C SER A 170 -1.09 -38.03 -6.91
N CYS A 171 -2.05 -37.92 -7.83
CA CYS A 171 -3.04 -38.97 -8.09
C CYS A 171 -2.40 -40.20 -8.75
#